data_AF-A0A7C5PNZ2-F1
#
_entry.id   AF-A0A7C5PNZ2-F1
#
_cell.length_a   1.000
_cell.length_b   1.000
_cell.length_c   1.000
_cell.angle_alpha   90.00
_cell.angle_beta   90.00
_cell.angle_gamma   90.00
#
_symmetry.space_group_name_H-M   'P 1'
#
loop_
_entity.id
_entity.type
_entity.pdbx_description
1 polymer ?
#
loop_
_entity_poly.entity_id
_entity_poly.type
_entity_poly.pdbx_seq_one_letter_code
_entity_poly.pdbx_strand_id
1 'polypeptide(L)'
;RLMWLRKGPVIAALYPIGMLILQLVLAIAAGWFLGGLAEWGADRVSPVLGKVAFWGVFLAVVALLLRWFRKIDNKLYAYYLMHDYAYSARSKGRNTPELEARMAQFGDAIAEALQSDVDEVLVVGHSSGAHLGVSILADLIRAGRVPENGPALGFLTLGQVVPMVSFLPDAGRLRADLYDLSQAHELTWVDVTAPGDGCAFALCDPVIVSGVDPGNNKVWPLVISAAFTQTLSPERWAELRWKFFRLHFQYLCAFDRPGEYDYFRITAGPLTLSRRYRDRAPSKSRIDIPASKYTSMTP
;
A
#
# COMPACT_ATOMS: atom_id res chain seq x y z
N ARG A 1 -17.25 0.57 -5.99
CA ARG A 1 -16.46 1.77 -6.40
C ARG A 1 -14.96 1.43 -6.48
N LEU A 2 -14.30 0.96 -5.41
CA LEU A 2 -12.92 0.47 -5.50
C LEU A 2 -12.73 -0.67 -6.52
N MET A 3 -13.65 -1.65 -6.56
CA MET A 3 -13.61 -2.73 -7.56
C MET A 3 -13.73 -2.25 -9.02
N TRP A 4 -14.35 -1.08 -9.23
CA TRP A 4 -14.47 -0.48 -10.56
C TRP A 4 -13.13 0.11 -11.00
N LEU A 5 -12.37 0.73 -10.08
CA LEU A 5 -11.01 1.19 -10.35
C LEU A 5 -10.08 0.02 -10.67
N ARG A 6 -9.91 -0.91 -9.72
CA ARG A 6 -9.09 -2.11 -9.88
C ARG A 6 -9.62 -3.25 -9.02
N LYS A 7 -9.75 -4.43 -9.61
CA LYS A 7 -10.19 -5.65 -8.89
C LYS A 7 -9.09 -6.18 -7.97
N GLY A 8 -7.82 -6.08 -8.38
CA GLY A 8 -6.67 -6.60 -7.64
C GLY A 8 -6.63 -6.15 -6.18
N PRO A 9 -6.55 -4.83 -5.91
CA PRO A 9 -6.44 -4.34 -4.53
C PRO A 9 -7.62 -4.75 -3.65
N VAL A 10 -8.82 -4.86 -4.21
CA VAL A 10 -9.99 -5.33 -3.46
C VAL A 10 -9.89 -6.82 -3.13
N ILE A 11 -9.43 -7.64 -4.07
CA ILE A 11 -9.16 -9.06 -3.80
C ILE A 11 -8.06 -9.20 -2.74
N ALA A 12 -6.99 -8.40 -2.84
CA ALA A 12 -5.93 -8.35 -1.83
C ALA A 12 -6.47 -7.92 -0.46
N ALA A 13 -7.40 -6.97 -0.41
CA ALA A 13 -8.04 -6.54 0.84
C ALA A 13 -8.93 -7.62 1.48
N LEU A 14 -9.58 -8.47 0.67
CA LEU A 14 -10.42 -9.57 1.13
C LEU A 14 -9.64 -10.85 1.46
N TYR A 15 -8.46 -11.02 0.89
CA TYR A 15 -7.58 -12.17 1.12
C TYR A 15 -7.36 -12.48 2.62
N PRO A 16 -6.93 -11.55 3.49
CA PRO A 16 -6.68 -11.87 4.89
C PRO A 16 -7.96 -12.30 5.62
N ILE A 17 -9.13 -11.76 5.25
CA ILE A 17 -10.42 -12.17 5.84
C ILE A 17 -10.71 -13.64 5.48
N GLY A 18 -10.65 -13.97 4.19
CA GLY A 18 -10.88 -15.34 3.72
C GLY A 18 -9.88 -16.33 4.32
N MET A 19 -8.61 -15.92 4.42
CA MET A 19 -7.55 -16.75 4.98
C MET A 19 -7.75 -17.00 6.49
N LEU A 20 -8.10 -15.98 7.27
CA LEU A 20 -8.37 -16.13 8.71
C LEU A 20 -9.60 -17.01 8.97
N ILE A 21 -10.66 -16.86 8.16
CA ILE A 21 -11.84 -17.73 8.24
C ILE A 21 -11.46 -19.19 7.91
N LEU A 22 -10.68 -19.41 6.85
CA LEU A 22 -10.21 -20.75 6.49
C LEU A 22 -9.37 -21.37 7.61
N GLN A 23 -8.45 -20.61 8.21
CA GLN A 23 -7.65 -21.07 9.35
C GLN A 23 -8.52 -21.50 10.53
N LEU A 24 -9.57 -20.73 10.85
CA LEU A 24 -10.52 -21.06 11.91
C LEU A 24 -11.31 -22.34 11.58
N VAL A 25 -11.83 -22.45 10.36
CA VAL A 25 -12.57 -23.64 9.92
C VAL A 25 -11.70 -24.89 10.00
N LEU A 26 -10.45 -24.81 9.53
CA LEU A 26 -9.48 -25.91 9.61
C LEU A 26 -9.16 -26.29 11.05
N ALA A 27 -9.02 -25.30 11.94
CA ALA A 27 -8.77 -25.54 13.36
C ALA A 27 -9.95 -26.23 14.05
N ILE A 28 -11.18 -25.78 13.78
CA ILE A 28 -12.40 -26.39 14.32
C ILE A 28 -12.58 -27.81 13.76
N ALA A 29 -12.39 -28.01 12.46
CA ALA A 29 -12.53 -29.33 11.84
C ALA A 29 -11.50 -30.33 12.39
N ALA A 30 -10.23 -29.93 12.49
CA ALA A 30 -9.18 -30.76 13.08
C ALA A 30 -9.44 -31.04 14.57
N GLY A 31 -9.84 -30.02 15.33
CA GLY A 31 -10.20 -30.16 16.74
C GLY A 31 -11.39 -31.11 16.94
N TRP A 32 -12.41 -31.03 16.09
CA TRP A 32 -13.58 -31.89 16.14
C TRP A 32 -13.21 -33.34 15.85
N PHE A 33 -12.42 -33.56 14.81
CA PHE A 33 -11.95 -34.89 14.43
C PHE A 33 -11.10 -35.53 15.55
N LEU A 34 -10.08 -34.83 16.04
CA LEU A 34 -9.20 -35.35 17.10
C LEU A 34 -9.90 -35.45 18.45
N GLY A 35 -10.80 -34.52 18.76
CA GLY A 35 -11.66 -34.59 19.94
C GLY A 35 -12.57 -35.80 19.89
N GLY A 36 -13.19 -36.10 18.75
CA GLY A 36 -14.03 -37.28 18.56
C GLY A 36 -13.28 -38.59 18.71
N LEU A 37 -12.03 -38.66 18.24
CA LEU A 37 -11.16 -39.82 18.48
C LEU A 37 -10.81 -39.98 19.97
N ALA A 38 -10.56 -38.88 20.68
CA ALA A 38 -10.29 -38.89 22.12
C ALA A 38 -11.52 -39.33 22.93
N GLU A 39 -12.70 -38.82 22.56
CA GLU A 39 -13.99 -39.24 23.12
C GLU A 39 -14.21 -40.74 22.93
N TRP A 40 -14.10 -41.23 21.69
CA TRP A 40 -14.28 -42.64 21.37
C TRP A 40 -13.34 -43.56 22.15
N GLY A 41 -12.10 -43.11 22.41
CA GLY A 41 -11.15 -43.82 23.26
C GLY A 41 -11.59 -43.85 24.72
N ALA A 42 -11.90 -42.69 25.30
CA ALA A 42 -12.20 -42.50 26.72
C ALA A 42 -13.61 -42.96 27.14
N ASP A 43 -14.58 -42.99 26.22
CA ASP A 43 -15.95 -43.49 26.43
C ASP A 43 -15.97 -44.94 26.90
N ARG A 44 -14.94 -45.73 26.56
CA ARG A 44 -14.79 -47.11 27.04
C ARG A 44 -14.59 -47.21 28.56
N VAL A 45 -14.16 -46.12 29.19
CA VAL A 45 -13.96 -46.03 30.65
C VAL A 45 -15.18 -45.38 31.31
N SER A 46 -15.60 -44.22 30.79
CA SER A 46 -16.78 -43.51 31.27
C SER A 46 -17.26 -42.49 30.24
N PRO A 47 -18.57 -42.36 29.99
CA PRO A 47 -19.12 -41.33 29.10
C PRO A 47 -18.77 -39.89 29.53
N VAL A 48 -18.64 -39.65 30.83
CA VAL A 48 -18.24 -38.34 31.36
C VAL A 48 -16.79 -38.04 30.99
N LEU A 49 -15.90 -39.05 31.12
CA LEU A 49 -14.50 -38.92 30.74
C LEU A 49 -14.34 -38.72 29.23
N GLY A 50 -15.17 -39.36 28.41
CA GLY A 50 -15.22 -39.13 26.96
C GLY A 50 -15.52 -37.69 26.60
N LYS A 51 -16.55 -37.08 27.19
CA LYS A 51 -16.87 -35.65 26.96
C LYS A 51 -15.78 -34.70 27.44
N VAL A 52 -15.16 -34.99 28.59
CA VAL A 52 -14.02 -34.20 29.08
C VAL A 52 -12.83 -34.30 28.13
N ALA A 53 -12.52 -35.51 27.64
CA ALA A 53 -11.46 -35.75 26.68
C ALA A 53 -11.73 -35.05 25.34
N PHE A 54 -12.97 -35.10 24.84
CA PHE A 54 -13.40 -34.37 23.65
C PHE A 54 -13.06 -32.88 23.76
N TRP A 55 -13.61 -32.21 24.78
CA TRP A 55 -13.44 -30.76 24.92
C TRP A 55 -12.00 -30.38 25.22
N GLY A 56 -11.28 -31.17 26.03
CA GLY A 56 -9.87 -30.94 26.31
C GLY A 56 -9.01 -30.99 25.05
N VAL A 57 -9.16 -32.03 24.23
CA VAL A 57 -8.42 -32.18 22.97
C VAL A 57 -8.88 -31.17 21.93
N PHE A 58 -10.19 -30.95 21.78
CA PHE A 58 -10.75 -29.96 20.86
C PHE A 58 -10.16 -28.58 21.11
N LEU A 59 -10.23 -28.07 22.34
CA LEU A 59 -9.73 -26.75 22.69
C LEU A 59 -8.22 -26.66 22.54
N ALA A 60 -7.48 -27.71 22.93
CA ALA A 60 -6.03 -27.74 22.77
C ALA A 60 -5.62 -27.69 21.29
N VAL A 61 -6.23 -28.50 20.43
CA VAL A 61 -5.95 -28.54 18.99
C VAL A 61 -6.28 -27.21 18.34
N VAL A 62 -7.47 -26.65 18.60
CA VAL A 62 -7.88 -25.35 18.05
C VAL A 62 -6.87 -24.26 18.45
N ALA A 63 -6.53 -24.18 19.75
CA ALA A 63 -5.60 -23.16 20.23
C ALA A 63 -4.18 -23.33 19.65
N LEU A 64 -3.66 -24.55 19.59
CA LEU A 64 -2.33 -24.84 19.05
C LEU A 64 -2.26 -24.58 17.55
N LEU A 65 -3.29 -24.95 16.78
CA LEU A 65 -3.28 -24.76 15.34
C LEU A 65 -3.40 -23.28 14.97
N LEU A 66 -4.25 -22.51 15.64
CA LEU A 66 -4.34 -21.06 15.43
C LEU A 66 -3.04 -20.35 15.83
N ARG A 67 -2.38 -20.76 16.91
CA ARG A 67 -1.04 -20.26 17.29
C ARG A 67 0.00 -20.60 16.23
N TRP A 68 -0.07 -21.80 15.64
CA TRP A 68 0.83 -22.21 14.57
C TRP A 68 0.61 -21.37 13.30
N PHE A 69 -0.65 -21.15 12.88
CA PHE A 69 -0.96 -20.26 11.76
C PHE A 69 -0.40 -18.86 11.97
N ARG A 70 -0.58 -18.30 13.17
CA ARG A 70 0.00 -16.99 13.53
C ARG A 70 1.54 -17.01 13.45
N LYS A 71 2.19 -18.11 13.86
CA LYS A 71 3.66 -18.26 13.80
C LYS A 71 4.19 -18.28 12.36
N ILE A 72 3.43 -18.83 11.41
CA ILE A 72 3.82 -18.89 10.00
C ILE A 72 3.28 -17.71 9.17
N ASP A 73 2.69 -16.70 9.80
CA ASP A 73 2.09 -15.56 9.10
C ASP A 73 3.13 -14.73 8.33
N ASN A 74 4.42 -14.87 8.62
CA ASN A 74 5.49 -14.29 7.79
C ASN A 74 5.53 -14.84 6.35
N LYS A 75 4.79 -15.91 6.06
CA LYS A 75 4.59 -16.47 4.71
C LYS A 75 3.18 -16.25 4.16
N LEU A 76 2.19 -16.13 5.05
CA LEU A 76 0.77 -16.00 4.68
C LEU A 76 0.32 -14.55 4.60
N TYR A 77 0.93 -13.66 5.39
CA TYR A 77 0.64 -12.24 5.50
C TYR A 77 -0.82 -11.90 5.91
N ALA A 78 -1.60 -12.86 6.42
CA ALA A 78 -3.00 -12.63 6.73
C ALA A 78 -3.15 -11.73 7.96
N TYR A 79 -2.43 -12.02 9.05
CA TYR A 79 -2.42 -11.16 10.23
C TYR A 79 -1.75 -9.81 9.93
N TYR A 80 -0.63 -9.82 9.21
CA TYR A 80 0.08 -8.60 8.82
C TYR A 80 -0.85 -7.60 8.10
N LEU A 81 -1.54 -8.04 7.04
CA LEU A 81 -2.46 -7.19 6.28
C LEU A 81 -3.65 -6.75 7.12
N MET A 82 -4.18 -7.64 7.96
CA MET A 82 -5.31 -7.28 8.81
C MET A 82 -4.95 -6.18 9.80
N HIS A 83 -3.73 -6.17 10.34
CA HIS A 83 -3.24 -5.08 11.19
C HIS A 83 -3.14 -3.77 10.42
N ASP A 84 -2.59 -3.80 9.20
CA ASP A 84 -2.47 -2.61 8.34
C ASP A 84 -3.85 -2.00 8.03
N TYR A 85 -4.81 -2.84 7.62
CA TYR A 85 -6.16 -2.39 7.33
C TYR A 85 -6.90 -1.89 8.57
N ALA A 86 -6.78 -2.62 9.69
CA ALA A 86 -7.39 -2.21 10.96
C ALA A 86 -6.81 -0.88 11.46
N TYR A 87 -5.52 -0.63 11.25
CA TYR A 87 -4.87 0.61 11.63
C TYR A 87 -5.48 1.84 10.96
N SER A 88 -5.77 1.76 9.65
CA SER A 88 -6.40 2.85 8.91
C SER A 88 -7.92 2.93 9.16
N ALA A 89 -8.58 1.77 9.28
CA ALA A 89 -10.02 1.70 9.46
C ALA A 89 -10.48 2.17 10.86
N ARG A 90 -9.70 1.90 11.92
CA ARG A 90 -10.06 2.28 13.30
C ARG A 90 -10.28 3.79 13.47
N SER A 91 -9.50 4.61 12.75
CA SER A 91 -9.57 6.07 12.76
C SER A 91 -10.35 6.63 11.57
N LYS A 92 -10.96 5.75 10.75
CA LYS A 92 -11.72 6.11 9.54
C LYS A 92 -10.92 7.00 8.58
N GLY A 93 -9.60 6.79 8.51
CA GLY A 93 -8.70 7.54 7.64
C GLY A 93 -8.06 8.79 8.25
N ARG A 94 -8.35 9.11 9.53
CA ARG A 94 -7.54 10.10 10.26
C ARG A 94 -6.20 9.53 10.65
N ASN A 95 -5.16 10.35 10.58
CA ASN A 95 -3.88 10.00 11.16
C ASN A 95 -3.98 10.02 12.69
N THR A 96 -3.20 9.16 13.35
CA THR A 96 -3.06 9.23 14.80
C THR A 96 -1.98 10.24 15.18
N PRO A 97 -2.00 10.80 16.40
CA PRO A 97 -0.97 11.74 16.85
C PRO A 97 0.47 11.18 16.72
N GLU A 98 0.64 9.88 16.95
CA GLU A 98 1.95 9.23 16.81
C GLU A 98 2.41 9.15 15.36
N LEU A 99 1.49 8.99 14.42
CA LEU A 99 1.81 9.00 12.99
C LEU A 99 2.16 10.41 12.54
N GLU A 100 1.37 11.42 12.94
CA GLU A 100 1.65 12.83 12.67
C GLU A 100 3.04 13.23 13.18
N ALA A 101 3.39 12.83 14.41
CA ALA A 101 4.72 13.09 14.96
C ALA A 101 5.85 12.45 14.14
N ARG A 102 5.66 11.21 13.66
CA ARG A 102 6.67 10.54 12.81
C ARG A 102 6.77 11.15 11.42
N MET A 103 5.66 11.59 10.85
CA MET A 103 5.64 12.30 9.58
C MET A 103 6.37 13.64 9.70
N ALA A 104 6.15 14.39 10.78
CA ALA A 104 6.88 15.63 11.07
C ALA A 104 8.40 15.40 11.17
N GLN A 105 8.83 14.38 11.92
CA GLN A 105 10.25 14.00 12.02
C GLN A 105 10.87 13.66 10.65
N PHE A 106 10.12 12.99 9.77
CA PHE A 106 10.61 12.71 8.42
C PHE A 106 10.64 13.97 7.55
N GLY A 107 9.67 14.87 7.73
CA GLY A 107 9.70 16.21 7.13
C GLY A 107 10.92 17.03 7.54
N ASP A 108 11.34 16.93 8.81
CA ASP A 108 12.57 17.56 9.28
C ASP A 108 13.81 17.02 8.57
N ALA A 109 13.91 15.71 8.39
CA ALA A 109 15.00 15.09 7.64
C ALA A 109 15.04 15.53 6.17
N ILE A 110 13.88 15.69 5.51
CA ILE A 110 13.80 16.20 4.14
C ILE A 110 14.25 17.66 4.08
N ALA A 111 13.79 18.49 5.02
CA ALA A 111 14.16 19.90 5.08
C ALA A 111 15.66 20.09 5.33
N GLU A 112 16.27 19.25 6.17
CA GLU A 112 17.72 19.22 6.38
C GLU A 112 18.46 18.83 5.09
N ALA A 113 18.00 17.78 4.39
CA ALA A 113 18.60 17.36 3.13
C ALA A 113 18.54 18.46 2.06
N LEU A 114 17.46 19.26 2.03
CA LEU A 114 17.30 20.41 1.12
C LEU A 114 18.28 21.57 1.40
N GLN A 115 19.03 21.54 2.51
CA GLN A 115 20.11 22.50 2.78
C GLN A 115 21.49 21.98 2.36
N SER A 116 21.60 20.74 1.89
CA SER A 116 22.86 20.15 1.47
C SER A 116 23.23 20.49 0.03
N ASP A 117 24.52 20.37 -0.30
CA ASP A 117 25.06 20.62 -1.65
C ASP A 117 24.83 19.41 -2.56
N VAL A 118 23.57 19.24 -2.99
CA VAL A 118 23.12 18.17 -3.89
C VAL A 118 22.26 18.74 -5.01
N ASP A 119 22.20 18.05 -6.15
CA ASP A 119 21.36 18.49 -7.28
C ASP A 119 19.86 18.24 -7.04
N GLU A 120 19.51 17.16 -6.31
CA GLU A 120 18.13 16.76 -6.04
C GLU A 120 18.00 16.03 -4.70
N VAL A 121 16.95 16.36 -3.95
CA VAL A 121 16.42 15.55 -2.87
C VAL A 121 15.23 14.76 -3.42
N LEU A 122 15.43 13.44 -3.62
CA LEU A 122 14.41 12.54 -4.13
C LEU A 122 13.72 11.78 -3.00
N VAL A 123 12.44 12.07 -2.75
CA VAL A 123 11.59 11.35 -1.81
C VAL A 123 10.86 10.23 -2.55
N VAL A 124 11.01 8.99 -2.06
CA VAL A 124 10.37 7.81 -2.65
C VAL A 124 9.31 7.24 -1.70
N GLY A 125 8.05 7.27 -2.13
CA GLY A 125 6.92 6.68 -1.41
C GLY A 125 6.46 5.37 -2.06
N HIS A 126 6.79 4.22 -1.47
CA HIS A 126 6.27 2.92 -1.93
C HIS A 126 5.01 2.52 -1.15
N SER A 127 4.00 1.98 -1.85
CA SER A 127 2.77 1.47 -1.23
C SER A 127 2.09 2.53 -0.35
N SER A 128 1.92 2.29 0.96
CA SER A 128 1.39 3.25 1.93
C SER A 128 2.26 4.49 2.09
N GLY A 129 3.58 4.37 1.87
CA GLY A 129 4.50 5.50 1.85
C GLY A 129 4.13 6.58 0.83
N ALA A 130 3.34 6.24 -0.21
CA ALA A 130 2.84 7.23 -1.16
C ALA A 130 1.91 8.26 -0.52
N HIS A 131 0.90 7.84 0.27
CA HIS A 131 -0.02 8.80 0.90
C HIS A 131 0.63 9.52 2.09
N LEU A 132 1.55 8.85 2.80
CA LEU A 132 2.35 9.51 3.84
C LEU A 132 3.25 10.59 3.25
N GLY A 133 3.94 10.28 2.15
CA GLY A 133 4.78 11.24 1.43
C GLY A 133 3.99 12.45 0.94
N VAL A 134 2.73 12.26 0.49
CA VAL A 134 1.84 13.38 0.13
C VAL A 134 1.65 14.33 1.30
N SER A 135 1.23 13.84 2.46
CA SER A 135 1.00 14.69 3.64
C SER A 135 2.29 15.34 4.16
N ILE A 136 3.40 14.60 4.18
CA ILE A 136 4.71 15.12 4.63
C ILE A 136 5.18 16.27 3.74
N LEU A 137 5.12 16.10 2.42
CA LEU A 137 5.56 17.12 1.47
C LEU A 137 4.61 18.31 1.43
N ALA A 138 3.30 18.08 1.55
CA ALA A 138 2.31 19.16 1.67
C ALA A 138 2.58 20.04 2.90
N ASP A 139 2.91 19.44 4.05
CA ASP A 139 3.29 20.20 5.25
C ASP A 139 4.58 20.96 5.08
N LEU A 140 5.59 20.34 4.47
CA LEU A 140 6.89 20.95 4.25
C LEU A 140 6.79 22.18 3.34
N ILE A 141 6.00 22.08 2.26
CA ILE A 141 5.71 23.19 1.34
C ILE A 141 4.88 24.27 2.04
N ARG A 142 3.80 23.89 2.73
CA ARG A 142 2.94 24.85 3.45
C ARG A 142 3.69 25.63 4.52
N ALA A 143 4.69 25.01 5.14
CA ALA A 143 5.57 25.64 6.12
C ALA A 143 6.68 26.51 5.51
N GLY A 144 6.76 26.62 4.17
CA GLY A 144 7.80 27.39 3.49
C GLY A 144 9.21 26.80 3.64
N ARG A 145 9.31 25.48 3.83
CA ARG A 145 10.58 24.79 4.10
C ARG A 145 11.26 24.19 2.87
N VAL A 146 10.71 24.42 1.68
CA VAL A 146 11.40 24.18 0.40
C VAL A 146 12.07 25.48 -0.05
N PRO A 147 13.41 25.57 -0.10
CA PRO A 147 14.09 26.78 -0.56
C PRO A 147 13.87 27.02 -2.06
N GLU A 148 13.55 28.26 -2.46
CA GLU A 148 13.34 28.61 -3.88
C GLU A 148 14.58 28.38 -4.75
N ASN A 149 15.78 28.58 -4.19
CA ASN A 149 17.07 28.43 -4.86
C ASN A 149 17.86 27.21 -4.33
N GLY A 150 17.16 26.21 -3.78
CA GLY A 150 17.77 24.98 -3.26
C GLY A 150 17.88 23.85 -4.30
N PRO A 151 18.29 22.65 -3.87
CA PRO A 151 18.20 21.43 -4.67
C PRO A 151 16.80 21.20 -5.21
N ALA A 152 16.69 20.52 -6.35
CA ALA A 152 15.38 20.10 -6.85
C ALA A 152 14.69 19.15 -5.86
N LEU A 153 13.38 19.28 -5.67
CA LEU A 153 12.59 18.35 -4.87
C LEU A 153 11.82 17.40 -5.79
N GLY A 154 12.21 16.13 -5.78
CA GLY A 154 11.54 15.07 -6.54
C GLY A 154 10.69 14.19 -5.63
N PHE A 155 9.46 13.87 -6.05
CA PHE A 155 8.59 12.93 -5.37
C PHE A 155 8.20 11.77 -6.29
N LEU A 156 8.66 10.57 -5.97
CA LEU A 156 8.39 9.35 -6.73
C LEU A 156 7.49 8.43 -5.92
N THR A 157 6.24 8.23 -6.36
CA THR A 157 5.35 7.24 -5.75
C THR A 157 5.36 5.94 -6.54
N LEU A 158 5.45 4.80 -5.85
CA LEU A 158 5.62 3.48 -6.45
C LEU A 158 4.55 2.52 -5.93
N GLY A 159 3.75 1.95 -6.83
CA GLY A 159 2.73 0.96 -6.43
C GLY A 159 1.73 1.52 -5.42
N GLN A 160 1.27 2.76 -5.59
CA GLN A 160 0.48 3.45 -4.55
C GLN A 160 -0.81 2.71 -4.16
N VAL A 161 -1.19 2.90 -2.89
CA VAL A 161 -2.46 2.42 -2.30
C VAL A 161 -3.32 3.56 -1.74
N VAL A 162 -3.14 4.79 -2.22
CA VAL A 162 -3.79 6.02 -1.73
C VAL A 162 -5.32 5.86 -1.58
N PRO A 163 -6.07 5.29 -2.56
CA PRO A 163 -7.51 5.09 -2.42
C PRO A 163 -7.95 4.21 -1.25
N MET A 164 -7.06 3.39 -0.65
CA MET A 164 -7.44 2.65 0.57
C MET A 164 -7.72 3.57 1.76
N VAL A 165 -7.06 4.73 1.81
CA VAL A 165 -7.20 5.71 2.91
C VAL A 165 -8.07 6.88 2.48
N SER A 166 -7.83 7.46 1.30
CA SER A 166 -8.55 8.66 0.86
C SER A 166 -10.06 8.44 0.66
N PHE A 167 -10.51 7.18 0.51
CA PHE A 167 -11.92 6.82 0.39
C PHE A 167 -12.59 6.53 1.73
N LEU A 168 -11.89 6.73 2.85
CA LEU A 168 -12.47 6.66 4.19
C LEU A 168 -13.11 8.01 4.56
N PRO A 169 -14.19 8.02 5.36
CA PRO A 169 -15.00 9.22 5.58
C PRO A 169 -14.20 10.38 6.19
N ASP A 170 -13.33 10.08 7.16
CA ASP A 170 -12.64 11.09 7.96
C ASP A 170 -11.21 11.35 7.43
N ALA A 171 -10.89 10.92 6.19
CA ALA A 171 -9.59 11.17 5.54
C ALA A 171 -9.47 12.58 4.93
N GLY A 172 -10.11 13.59 5.52
CA GLY A 172 -10.15 14.94 4.97
C GLY A 172 -8.79 15.60 4.89
N ARG A 173 -7.93 15.34 5.89
CA ARG A 173 -6.52 15.74 5.92
C ARG A 173 -5.77 15.31 4.65
N LEU A 174 -5.74 14.01 4.36
CA LEU A 174 -5.07 13.46 3.18
C LEU A 174 -5.67 14.02 1.87
N ARG A 175 -6.99 14.23 1.82
CA ARG A 175 -7.65 14.80 0.64
C ARG A 175 -7.26 16.26 0.42
N ALA A 176 -7.13 17.06 1.47
CA ALA A 176 -6.58 18.42 1.38
C ALA A 176 -5.13 18.41 0.90
N ASP A 177 -4.30 17.52 1.45
CA ASP A 177 -2.89 17.44 1.05
C ASP A 177 -2.72 16.98 -0.40
N LEU A 178 -3.55 16.06 -0.89
CA LEU A 178 -3.60 15.68 -2.30
C LEU A 178 -3.96 16.88 -3.19
N TYR A 179 -4.96 17.67 -2.78
CA TYR A 179 -5.38 18.88 -3.49
C TYR A 179 -4.24 19.90 -3.58
N ASP A 180 -3.63 20.23 -2.44
CA ASP A 180 -2.54 21.21 -2.33
C ASP A 180 -1.32 20.76 -3.15
N LEU A 181 -0.85 19.53 -2.93
CA LEU A 181 0.35 19.00 -3.58
C LEU A 181 0.18 18.84 -5.09
N SER A 182 -1.05 18.60 -5.56
CA SER A 182 -1.33 18.47 -7.00
C SER A 182 -1.12 19.75 -7.81
N GLN A 183 -1.04 20.90 -7.14
CA GLN A 183 -0.87 22.23 -7.72
C GLN A 183 0.51 22.84 -7.39
N ALA A 184 1.29 22.20 -6.52
CA ALA A 184 2.57 22.71 -6.06
C ALA A 184 3.61 22.80 -7.19
N HIS A 185 4.35 23.91 -7.24
CA HIS A 185 5.42 24.13 -8.24
C HIS A 185 6.82 23.88 -7.67
N GLU A 186 6.91 23.73 -6.34
CA GLU A 186 8.13 23.50 -5.56
C GLU A 186 8.71 22.10 -5.76
N LEU A 187 7.96 21.18 -6.37
CA LEU A 187 8.39 19.79 -6.60
C LEU A 187 7.99 19.27 -7.97
N THR A 188 8.58 18.14 -8.35
CA THR A 188 8.08 17.27 -9.42
C THR A 188 7.54 15.98 -8.84
N TRP A 189 6.30 15.62 -9.15
CA TRP A 189 5.70 14.37 -8.67
C TRP A 189 5.36 13.40 -9.81
N VAL A 190 5.99 12.23 -9.77
CA VAL A 190 5.75 11.11 -10.70
C VAL A 190 5.18 9.92 -9.93
N ASP A 191 4.02 9.42 -10.38
CA ASP A 191 3.42 8.19 -9.87
C ASP A 191 3.65 7.04 -10.85
N VAL A 192 4.31 5.99 -10.38
CA VAL A 192 4.60 4.79 -11.16
C VAL A 192 3.87 3.60 -10.57
N THR A 193 2.97 3.04 -11.36
CA THR A 193 2.25 1.82 -11.00
C THR A 193 2.18 0.88 -12.19
N ALA A 194 1.70 -0.34 -12.04
CA ALA A 194 1.56 -1.29 -13.13
C ALA A 194 0.30 -2.12 -12.94
N PRO A 195 -0.52 -2.36 -13.99
CA PRO A 195 -1.69 -3.24 -13.89
C PRO A 195 -1.35 -4.68 -13.46
N GLY A 196 -0.10 -5.11 -13.64
CA GLY A 196 0.40 -6.41 -13.17
C GLY A 196 0.62 -6.48 -11.65
N ASP A 197 0.63 -5.35 -10.95
CA ASP A 197 0.63 -5.30 -9.49
C ASP A 197 -0.79 -5.40 -8.96
N GLY A 198 -1.11 -6.54 -8.35
CA GLY A 198 -2.42 -6.80 -7.77
C GLY A 198 -2.72 -6.03 -6.48
N CYS A 199 -1.74 -5.38 -5.87
CA CYS A 199 -1.91 -4.68 -4.60
C CYS A 199 -2.15 -3.16 -4.78
N ALA A 200 -1.72 -2.58 -5.90
CA ALA A 200 -1.79 -1.14 -6.16
C ALA A 200 -3.05 -0.70 -6.92
N PHE A 201 -3.46 0.56 -6.73
CA PHE A 201 -4.46 1.21 -7.58
C PHE A 201 -3.83 1.68 -8.89
N ALA A 202 -3.45 0.70 -9.71
CA ALA A 202 -2.64 0.93 -10.89
C ALA A 202 -3.26 1.96 -11.84
N LEU A 203 -2.47 2.96 -12.20
CA LEU A 203 -2.79 4.05 -13.12
C LEU A 203 -4.00 4.87 -12.69
N CYS A 204 -4.45 4.77 -11.44
CA CYS A 204 -5.44 5.68 -10.88
C CYS A 204 -4.74 6.97 -10.47
N ASP A 205 -5.15 8.10 -11.04
CA ASP A 205 -4.69 9.40 -10.58
C ASP A 205 -5.19 9.63 -9.14
N PRO A 206 -4.31 9.64 -8.13
CA PRO A 206 -4.71 9.61 -6.72
C PRO A 206 -5.48 10.87 -6.31
N VAL A 207 -5.31 11.99 -7.02
CA VAL A 207 -6.00 13.26 -6.76
C VAL A 207 -7.42 13.16 -7.31
N ILE A 208 -7.55 12.82 -8.61
CA ILE A 208 -8.85 12.80 -9.30
C ILE A 208 -9.75 11.72 -8.73
N VAL A 209 -9.25 10.49 -8.56
CA VAL A 209 -10.10 9.39 -8.08
C VAL A 209 -10.56 9.62 -6.64
N SER A 210 -9.81 10.39 -5.85
CA SER A 210 -10.18 10.84 -4.50
C SER A 210 -11.23 11.96 -4.48
N GLY A 211 -11.56 12.52 -5.65
CA GLY A 211 -12.62 13.52 -5.82
C GLY A 211 -12.23 14.93 -5.38
N VAL A 212 -10.93 15.25 -5.45
CA VAL A 212 -10.36 16.56 -5.08
C VAL A 212 -9.60 17.18 -6.25
N ASP A 213 -10.21 17.15 -7.44
CA ASP A 213 -9.63 17.73 -8.65
C ASP A 213 -9.60 19.28 -8.56
N PRO A 214 -8.42 19.93 -8.64
CA PRO A 214 -8.32 21.39 -8.70
C PRO A 214 -8.59 21.97 -10.09
N GLY A 215 -9.01 21.14 -11.07
CA GLY A 215 -9.33 21.57 -12.42
C GLY A 215 -8.07 22.03 -13.17
N ASN A 216 -8.13 23.23 -13.76
CA ASN A 216 -7.05 23.75 -14.61
C ASN A 216 -5.73 23.99 -13.87
N ASN A 217 -5.75 24.03 -12.54
CA ASN A 217 -4.53 24.21 -11.73
C ASN A 217 -3.78 22.90 -11.51
N LYS A 218 -4.32 21.75 -11.92
CA LYS A 218 -3.68 20.45 -11.69
C LYS A 218 -2.40 20.32 -12.50
N VAL A 219 -1.27 20.17 -11.81
CA VAL A 219 0.04 19.87 -12.40
C VAL A 219 0.43 18.40 -12.18
N TRP A 220 0.13 17.86 -10.99
CA TRP A 220 0.64 16.58 -10.52
C TRP A 220 -0.46 15.58 -10.13
N PRO A 221 -0.13 14.28 -10.01
CA PRO A 221 1.10 13.64 -10.48
C PRO A 221 1.13 13.39 -11.99
N LEU A 222 2.34 13.22 -12.53
CA LEU A 222 2.54 12.50 -13.79
C LEU A 222 2.35 11.00 -13.54
N VAL A 223 1.22 10.44 -13.99
CA VAL A 223 0.89 9.00 -13.80
C VAL A 223 1.43 8.16 -14.96
N ILE A 224 2.38 7.26 -14.68
CA ILE A 224 2.99 6.38 -15.68
C ILE A 224 2.94 4.90 -15.28
N SER A 225 3.00 4.04 -16.30
CA SER A 225 3.04 2.59 -16.13
C SER A 225 4.47 2.08 -16.11
N ALA A 226 4.83 1.29 -15.09
CA ALA A 226 6.04 0.46 -15.16
C ALA A 226 5.87 -0.75 -16.12
N ALA A 227 4.65 -0.97 -16.65
CA ALA A 227 4.35 -1.94 -17.70
C ALA A 227 4.99 -3.33 -17.50
N PHE A 228 4.77 -3.95 -16.33
CA PHE A 228 5.45 -5.20 -15.91
C PHE A 228 5.49 -6.30 -16.98
N THR A 229 4.46 -6.46 -17.80
CA THR A 229 4.42 -7.48 -18.87
C THR A 229 5.36 -7.20 -20.04
N GLN A 230 5.91 -6.00 -20.12
CA GLN A 230 6.88 -5.55 -21.13
C GLN A 230 8.27 -5.33 -20.52
N THR A 231 8.33 -4.94 -19.24
CA THR A 231 9.58 -4.63 -18.53
C THR A 231 10.18 -5.80 -17.76
N LEU A 232 9.40 -6.87 -17.56
CA LEU A 232 9.90 -8.18 -17.15
C LEU A 232 9.96 -9.08 -18.39
N SER A 233 11.03 -9.88 -18.53
CA SER A 233 11.07 -10.92 -19.56
C SER A 233 9.89 -11.89 -19.40
N PRO A 234 9.44 -12.56 -20.48
CA PRO A 234 8.37 -13.56 -20.38
C PRO A 234 8.64 -14.63 -19.31
N GLU A 235 9.89 -15.05 -19.17
CA GLU A 235 10.34 -16.03 -18.19
C GLU A 235 10.18 -15.48 -16.77
N ARG A 236 10.67 -14.25 -16.53
CA ARG A 236 10.58 -13.58 -15.24
C ARG A 236 9.14 -13.25 -14.86
N TRP A 237 8.33 -12.83 -15.83
CA TRP A 237 6.90 -12.60 -15.65
C TRP A 237 6.18 -13.90 -15.26
N ALA A 238 6.45 -15.02 -15.95
CA ALA A 238 5.84 -16.30 -15.63
C ALA A 238 6.18 -16.76 -14.20
N GLU A 239 7.40 -16.49 -13.73
CA GLU A 239 7.85 -16.79 -12.37
C GLU A 239 7.16 -15.92 -11.29
N LEU A 240 6.90 -14.64 -11.61
CA LEU A 240 6.46 -13.65 -10.62
C LEU A 240 4.95 -13.39 -10.62
N ARG A 241 4.23 -13.61 -11.73
CA ARG A 241 2.81 -13.19 -11.91
C ARG A 241 1.82 -13.64 -10.84
N TRP A 242 2.13 -14.71 -10.11
CA TRP A 242 1.30 -15.22 -9.01
C TRP A 242 1.87 -14.92 -7.62
N LYS A 243 3.06 -14.33 -7.55
CA LYS A 243 3.71 -13.89 -6.31
C LYS A 243 3.33 -12.43 -6.04
N PHE A 244 2.06 -12.16 -5.78
CA PHE A 244 1.49 -10.81 -5.72
C PHE A 244 2.28 -9.82 -4.85
N PHE A 245 2.65 -10.22 -3.63
CA PHE A 245 3.51 -9.41 -2.76
C PHE A 245 4.88 -9.14 -3.37
N ARG A 246 5.51 -10.17 -3.94
CA ARG A 246 6.82 -10.01 -4.59
C ARG A 246 6.75 -9.01 -5.75
N LEU A 247 5.66 -9.05 -6.53
CA LEU A 247 5.39 -8.10 -7.61
C LEU A 247 5.12 -6.70 -7.09
N HIS A 248 4.41 -6.55 -5.98
CA HIS A 248 4.19 -5.25 -5.36
C HIS A 248 5.52 -4.57 -4.95
N PHE A 249 6.52 -5.35 -4.53
CA PHE A 249 7.87 -4.85 -4.26
C PHE A 249 8.79 -4.76 -5.50
N GLN A 250 8.32 -5.20 -6.67
CA GLN A 250 9.16 -5.27 -7.87
C GLN A 250 9.58 -3.89 -8.38
N TYR A 251 8.83 -2.81 -8.09
CA TYR A 251 9.24 -1.44 -8.42
C TYR A 251 10.62 -1.11 -7.83
N LEU A 252 10.92 -1.57 -6.61
CA LEU A 252 12.19 -1.33 -5.92
C LEU A 252 13.31 -2.30 -6.36
N CYS A 253 13.04 -3.16 -7.34
CA CYS A 253 13.96 -4.19 -7.82
C CYS A 253 14.35 -3.93 -9.27
N ALA A 254 15.42 -4.60 -9.70
CA ALA A 254 15.87 -4.52 -11.09
C ALA A 254 14.83 -5.17 -12.00
N PHE A 255 14.52 -4.48 -13.09
CA PHE A 255 13.81 -5.01 -14.24
C PHE A 255 14.86 -5.50 -15.25
N ASP A 256 14.66 -6.68 -15.83
CA ASP A 256 15.58 -7.26 -16.82
C ASP A 256 15.37 -6.68 -18.23
N ARG A 257 14.24 -6.01 -18.46
CA ARG A 257 13.97 -5.20 -19.67
C ARG A 257 13.51 -3.80 -19.26
N PRO A 258 14.36 -3.02 -18.59
CA PRO A 258 13.95 -1.72 -18.07
C PRO A 258 13.57 -0.81 -19.25
N GLY A 259 12.29 -0.46 -19.31
CA GLY A 259 11.76 0.49 -20.29
C GLY A 259 12.03 1.92 -19.83
N GLU A 260 10.98 2.75 -19.81
CA GLU A 260 11.06 4.14 -19.31
C GLU A 260 11.17 4.23 -17.78
N TYR A 261 10.88 3.14 -17.07
CA TYR A 261 11.01 3.05 -15.62
C TYR A 261 12.13 2.08 -15.24
N ASP A 262 13.06 2.56 -14.43
CA ASP A 262 14.08 1.76 -13.76
C ASP A 262 14.50 2.45 -12.46
N TYR A 263 14.31 1.78 -11.32
CA TYR A 263 14.50 2.37 -10.01
C TYR A 263 15.94 2.83 -9.75
N PHE A 264 16.92 2.04 -10.19
CA PHE A 264 18.34 2.35 -9.97
C PHE A 264 18.81 3.47 -10.86
N ARG A 265 18.35 3.52 -12.11
CA ARG A 265 18.59 4.70 -12.95
C ARG A 265 17.97 5.93 -12.33
N ILE A 266 16.78 5.85 -11.73
CA ILE A 266 16.11 7.02 -11.11
C ILE A 266 16.87 7.50 -9.87
N THR A 267 17.28 6.58 -9.01
CA THR A 267 17.86 6.92 -7.71
C THR A 267 19.38 7.12 -7.72
N ALA A 268 20.09 6.53 -8.68
CA ALA A 268 21.55 6.60 -8.77
C ALA A 268 22.06 7.12 -10.13
N GLY A 269 21.15 7.59 -11.00
CA GLY A 269 21.51 8.18 -12.28
C GLY A 269 21.73 9.70 -12.21
N PRO A 270 22.31 10.31 -13.26
CA PRO A 270 22.73 11.71 -13.26
C PRO A 270 21.59 12.71 -13.57
N LEU A 271 20.35 12.24 -13.68
CA LEU A 271 19.22 13.07 -14.08
C LEU A 271 18.23 13.16 -12.92
N THR A 272 17.89 14.40 -12.56
CA THR A 272 16.75 14.70 -11.68
C THR A 272 15.46 14.09 -12.23
N LEU A 273 14.49 13.86 -11.35
CA LEU A 273 13.19 13.33 -11.71
C LEU A 273 12.48 14.21 -12.76
N SER A 274 12.56 15.53 -12.58
CA SER A 274 12.01 16.52 -13.51
C SER A 274 12.64 16.45 -14.89
N ARG A 275 13.97 16.35 -14.97
CA ARG A 275 14.69 16.28 -16.24
C ARG A 275 14.43 14.97 -16.97
N ARG A 276 14.32 13.87 -16.23
CA ARG A 276 14.05 12.54 -16.80
C ARG A 276 12.69 12.43 -17.48
N TYR A 277 11.67 13.06 -16.90
CA TYR A 277 10.29 12.91 -17.36
C TYR A 277 9.70 14.18 -17.98
N ARG A 278 10.53 15.20 -18.30
CA ARG A 278 10.12 16.51 -18.81
C ARG A 278 9.07 16.45 -19.93
N ASP A 279 9.30 15.63 -20.95
CA ASP A 279 8.46 15.55 -22.14
C ASP A 279 7.50 14.36 -22.11
N ARG A 280 7.38 13.69 -20.95
CA ARG A 280 6.59 12.48 -20.81
C ARG A 280 5.13 12.82 -20.52
N ALA A 281 4.25 12.52 -21.46
CA ALA A 281 2.81 12.53 -21.21
C ALA A 281 2.41 11.45 -20.19
N PRO A 282 1.25 11.53 -19.52
CA PRO A 282 0.71 10.42 -18.73
C PRO A 282 0.48 9.16 -19.57
N SER A 283 0.42 7.99 -18.93
CA SER A 283 0.05 6.75 -19.62
C SER A 283 -1.40 6.80 -20.12
N LYS A 284 -1.65 6.35 -21.35
CA LYS A 284 -2.98 6.41 -22.01
C LYS A 284 -4.09 5.69 -21.24
N SER A 285 -3.75 4.71 -20.42
CA SER A 285 -4.68 3.94 -19.59
C SER A 285 -4.80 4.48 -18.16
N ARG A 286 -4.39 5.73 -17.93
CA ARG A 286 -4.67 6.47 -16.69
C ARG A 286 -6.18 6.54 -16.47
N ILE A 287 -6.59 6.31 -15.23
CA ILE A 287 -7.96 6.50 -14.75
C ILE A 287 -7.98 7.82 -13.99
N ASP A 288 -8.66 8.81 -14.56
CA ASP A 288 -8.80 10.19 -14.08
C ASP A 288 -10.29 10.57 -13.97
N ILE A 289 -11.07 9.66 -13.39
CA ILE A 289 -12.49 9.86 -13.14
C ILE A 289 -12.73 9.79 -11.63
N PRO A 290 -13.44 10.76 -11.02
CA PRO A 290 -13.79 10.73 -9.61
C PRO A 290 -14.51 9.45 -9.21
N ALA A 291 -14.03 8.80 -8.13
CA ALA A 291 -14.57 7.52 -7.68
C ALA A 291 -14.87 7.46 -6.18
N SER A 292 -14.24 8.31 -5.37
CA SER A 292 -14.51 8.39 -3.94
C SER A 292 -15.96 8.78 -3.65
N LYS A 293 -16.52 8.23 -2.58
CA LYS A 293 -17.80 8.70 -2.02
C LYS A 293 -17.62 9.95 -1.15
N TYR A 294 -16.43 10.10 -0.58
CA TYR A 294 -16.11 11.17 0.37
C TYR A 294 -15.10 12.12 -0.25
N THR A 295 -15.49 13.39 -0.35
CA THR A 295 -14.69 14.44 -0.99
C THR A 295 -14.39 15.61 -0.06
N SER A 296 -14.88 15.57 1.19
CA SER A 296 -14.60 16.61 2.19
C SER A 296 -13.10 16.71 2.45
N MET A 297 -12.54 17.91 2.32
CA MET A 297 -11.14 18.23 2.62
C MET A 297 -10.94 18.76 4.04
N THR A 298 -11.99 18.77 4.87
CA THR A 298 -11.90 19.23 6.26
C THR A 298 -11.23 18.15 7.13
N PRO A 299 -10.13 18.47 7.84
CA PRO A 299 -9.43 17.53 8.73
C PRO A 299 -10.29 17.00 9.90
#